data_AF-A0A850QWS3-F1
#
_entry.id   AF-A0A850QWS3-F1
#
_cell.length_a   1.000
_cell.length_b   1.000
_cell.length_c   1.000
_cell.angle_alpha   90.00
_cell.angle_beta   90.00
_cell.angle_gamma   90.00
#
_symmetry.space_group_name_H-M   'P 1'
#
loop_
_entity.id
_entity.type
_entity.pdbx_description
1 polymer ?
#
loop_
_entity_poly.entity_id
_entity_poly.type
_entity_poly.pdbx_seq_one_letter_code
_entity_poly.pdbx_strand_id
1 'polypeptide(L)'
;MSNPLLSMTDLPPFAHILPEHVKPAVEQAIADCRAQVEQVLANPQAPSWETICAPLAETDDRLSRIWSPIGHLNGVKNSPELREAYESCLPLLSDYDTWVGQHKGLYEAYKAIKGSEEFAELSQAQQKTITDALKDFELSGIGLPAAEQKRYGEI
;
A
#
# COMPACT_ATOMS: atom_id res chain seq x y z
N MET A 1 26.49 -2.22 0.22
CA MET A 1 26.17 -0.83 0.64
C MET A 1 24.72 -0.79 1.09
N SER A 2 24.36 0.08 2.04
CA SER A 2 22.97 0.20 2.50
C SER A 2 22.13 0.94 1.45
N ASN A 3 20.90 0.50 1.21
CA ASN A 3 19.98 1.17 0.28
C ASN A 3 19.42 2.45 0.95
N PRO A 4 19.71 3.64 0.43
CA PRO A 4 19.30 4.90 1.06
C PRO A 4 17.78 5.07 1.10
N LEU A 5 17.04 4.40 0.21
CA LEU A 5 15.58 4.42 0.23
C LEU A 5 14.99 3.67 1.43
N LEU A 6 15.68 2.65 1.95
CA LEU A 6 15.21 1.83 3.07
C LEU A 6 15.59 2.39 4.45
N SER A 7 16.38 3.47 4.50
CA SER A 7 16.95 4.04 5.73
C SER A 7 16.58 5.52 5.93
N MET A 8 15.52 5.99 5.25
CA MET A 8 15.07 7.38 5.32
C MET A 8 14.40 7.69 6.66
N THR A 9 15.04 8.49 7.50
CA THR A 9 14.47 8.96 8.78
C THR A 9 13.89 10.37 8.70
N ASP A 10 14.17 11.11 7.63
CA ASP A 10 13.83 12.53 7.49
C ASP A 10 13.50 12.86 6.01
N LEU A 11 13.99 13.98 5.48
CA LEU A 11 13.88 14.33 4.05
C LEU A 11 14.53 13.29 3.10
N PRO A 12 13.99 13.09 1.88
CA PRO A 12 14.56 12.16 0.92
C PRO A 12 16.01 12.52 0.54
N PRO A 13 16.96 11.57 0.59
CA PRO A 13 18.37 11.80 0.27
C PRO A 13 18.60 11.78 -1.25
N PHE A 14 17.98 12.70 -2.00
CA PHE A 14 17.94 12.70 -3.48
C PHE A 14 19.31 12.53 -4.16
N ALA A 15 20.38 13.08 -3.57
CA ALA A 15 21.73 12.97 -4.12
C ALA A 15 22.31 11.54 -4.09
N HIS A 16 21.77 10.66 -3.25
CA HIS A 16 22.24 9.30 -3.04
C HIS A 16 21.31 8.23 -3.66
N ILE A 17 20.16 8.62 -4.21
CA ILE A 17 19.25 7.69 -4.89
C ILE A 17 19.84 7.40 -6.28
N LEU A 18 20.14 6.13 -6.52
CA LEU A 18 20.68 5.61 -7.78
C LEU A 18 19.68 4.63 -8.41
N PRO A 19 19.68 4.43 -9.73
CA PRO A 19 18.79 3.49 -10.41
C PRO A 19 18.82 2.08 -9.80
N GLU A 20 19.99 1.56 -9.41
CA GLU A 20 20.09 0.22 -8.81
C GLU A 20 19.42 0.08 -7.44
N HIS A 21 19.10 1.19 -6.77
CA HIS A 21 18.41 1.19 -5.48
C HIS A 21 16.90 1.03 -5.61
N VAL A 22 16.33 1.40 -6.76
CA VAL A 22 14.89 1.58 -6.96
C VAL A 22 14.13 0.26 -6.81
N LYS A 23 14.37 -0.70 -7.71
CA LYS A 23 13.62 -1.96 -7.72
C LYS A 23 13.76 -2.76 -6.42
N PRO A 24 14.97 -2.95 -5.85
CA PRO A 24 15.11 -3.67 -4.58
C PRO A 24 14.38 -2.99 -3.41
N ALA A 25 14.33 -1.64 -3.38
CA ALA A 25 13.60 -0.93 -2.33
C ALA A 25 12.09 -1.10 -2.46
N VAL A 26 11.56 -1.03 -3.69
CA VAL A 26 10.13 -1.22 -3.95
C VAL A 26 9.69 -2.65 -3.67
N GLU A 27 10.47 -3.66 -4.11
CA GLU A 27 10.19 -5.07 -3.82
C GLU A 27 10.15 -5.35 -2.31
N GLN A 28 11.12 -4.82 -1.56
CA GLN A 28 11.12 -4.96 -0.10
C GLN A 28 9.92 -4.25 0.55
N ALA A 29 9.59 -3.03 0.11
CA ALA A 29 8.48 -2.28 0.65
C ALA A 29 7.13 -3.00 0.41
N ILE A 30 6.91 -3.53 -0.80
CA ILE A 30 5.71 -4.33 -1.12
C ILE A 30 5.67 -5.60 -0.27
N ALA A 31 6.79 -6.29 -0.10
CA ALA A 31 6.87 -7.48 0.74
C ALA A 31 6.52 -7.17 2.20
N ASP A 32 7.03 -6.06 2.74
CA ASP A 32 6.73 -5.59 4.09
C ASP A 32 5.25 -5.24 4.23
N CYS A 33 4.64 -4.58 3.23
CA CYS A 33 3.21 -4.28 3.22
C CYS A 33 2.36 -5.54 3.23
N ARG A 34 2.68 -6.54 2.38
CA ARG A 34 1.97 -7.83 2.36
C ARG A 34 2.11 -8.55 3.69
N ALA A 35 3.31 -8.59 4.26
CA ALA A 35 3.55 -9.21 5.57
C ALA A 35 2.75 -8.52 6.69
N GLN A 36 2.66 -7.19 6.67
CA GLN A 36 1.87 -6.44 7.64
C GLN A 36 0.38 -6.77 7.53
N VAL A 37 -0.17 -6.87 6.32
CA VAL A 37 -1.57 -7.28 6.09
C VAL A 37 -1.84 -8.65 6.71
N GLU A 38 -0.99 -9.64 6.46
CA GLU A 38 -1.15 -10.97 7.06
C GLU A 38 -1.02 -10.92 8.58
N GLN A 39 -0.09 -10.13 9.11
CA GLN A 39 0.12 -9.98 10.55
C GLN A 39 -1.08 -9.37 11.26
N VAL A 40 -1.66 -8.28 10.74
CA VAL A 40 -2.82 -7.63 11.37
C VAL A 40 -4.07 -8.51 11.29
N LEU A 41 -4.23 -9.28 10.21
CA LEU A 41 -5.35 -10.21 10.05
C LEU A 41 -5.21 -11.48 10.90
N ALA A 42 -3.98 -11.88 11.24
CA ALA A 42 -3.71 -12.97 12.16
C ALA A 42 -3.85 -12.57 13.64
N ASN A 43 -4.04 -11.29 13.94
CA ASN A 43 -4.23 -10.82 15.31
C ASN A 43 -5.57 -11.37 15.87
N PRO A 44 -5.56 -12.08 17.01
CA PRO A 44 -6.78 -12.65 17.60
C PRO A 44 -7.72 -11.60 18.22
N GLN A 45 -7.27 -10.35 18.36
CA GLN A 45 -8.11 -9.25 18.81
C GLN A 45 -9.19 -8.91 17.78
N ALA A 46 -10.31 -8.36 18.24
CA ALA A 46 -11.35 -7.89 17.34
C ALA A 46 -10.79 -6.77 16.41
N PRO A 47 -11.20 -6.74 15.12
CA PRO A 47 -10.84 -5.64 14.22
C PRO A 47 -11.27 -4.30 14.81
N SER A 48 -10.33 -3.38 14.93
CA SER A 48 -10.51 -2.00 15.39
C SER A 48 -9.64 -1.06 14.57
N TRP A 49 -9.78 0.25 14.80
CA TRP A 49 -8.87 1.22 14.18
C TRP A 49 -7.40 0.92 14.53
N GLU A 50 -7.13 0.62 15.79
CA GLU A 50 -5.77 0.40 16.31
C GLU A 50 -5.17 -0.94 15.87
N THR A 51 -5.98 -1.98 15.66
CA THR A 51 -5.47 -3.31 15.29
C THR A 51 -5.30 -3.48 13.78
N ILE A 52 -6.08 -2.75 12.97
CA ILE A 52 -6.09 -2.88 11.50
C ILE A 52 -5.64 -1.59 10.82
N CYS A 53 -6.37 -0.48 11.00
CA CYS A 53 -6.19 0.71 10.18
C CYS A 53 -4.85 1.41 10.45
N ALA A 54 -4.51 1.68 11.71
CA ALA A 54 -3.30 2.41 12.07
C ALA A 54 -2.01 1.68 11.66
N PRO A 55 -1.83 0.37 11.90
CA PRO A 55 -0.61 -0.34 11.49
C PRO A 55 -0.46 -0.47 9.96
N LEU A 56 -1.58 -0.59 9.24
CA LEU A 56 -1.56 -0.60 7.77
C LEU A 56 -1.20 0.77 7.21
N ALA A 57 -1.73 1.86 7.78
CA ALA A 57 -1.41 3.22 7.36
C ALA A 57 0.08 3.54 7.53
N GLU A 58 0.72 3.08 8.62
CA GLU A 58 2.17 3.25 8.84
C GLU A 58 3.00 2.55 7.75
N THR A 59 2.59 1.35 7.35
CA THR A 59 3.34 0.56 6.36
C THR A 59 3.13 1.09 4.95
N ASP A 60 1.92 1.56 4.63
CA ASP A 60 1.60 2.26 3.38
C ASP A 60 2.35 3.60 3.26
N ASP A 61 2.43 4.38 4.35
CA ASP A 61 3.25 5.60 4.39
C ASP A 61 4.71 5.28 4.09
N ARG A 62 5.26 4.20 4.65
CA ARG A 62 6.64 3.78 4.35
C ARG A 62 6.84 3.44 2.87
N LEU A 63 5.90 2.75 2.23
CA LEU A 63 5.94 2.53 0.77
C LEU A 63 5.87 3.86 0.00
N SER A 64 4.97 4.76 0.39
CA SER A 64 4.83 6.09 -0.20
C SER A 64 6.09 6.95 -0.06
N ARG A 65 6.75 6.92 1.11
CA ARG A 65 8.02 7.61 1.37
C ARG A 65 9.15 7.07 0.49
N ILE A 66 9.11 5.81 0.09
CA ILE A 66 10.06 5.19 -0.85
C ILE A 66 9.72 5.58 -2.30
N TRP A 67 8.45 5.45 -2.69
CA TRP A 67 8.03 5.62 -4.08
C TRP A 67 7.99 7.09 -4.52
N SER A 68 7.57 7.99 -3.64
CA SER A 68 7.40 9.42 -3.97
C SER A 68 8.70 10.09 -4.48
N PRO A 69 9.87 9.91 -3.83
CA PRO A 69 11.14 10.45 -4.34
C PRO A 69 11.54 9.86 -5.70
N ILE A 70 11.25 8.59 -5.94
CA ILE A 70 11.56 7.90 -7.20
C ILE A 70 10.70 8.47 -8.32
N GLY A 71 9.39 8.60 -8.09
CA GLY A 71 8.47 9.25 -9.03
C GLY A 71 8.85 10.71 -9.31
N HIS A 72 9.25 11.46 -8.27
CA HIS A 72 9.76 12.82 -8.43
C HIS A 72 11.00 12.87 -9.34
N LEU A 73 12.02 12.04 -9.07
CA LEU A 73 13.24 11.98 -9.89
C LEU A 73 12.93 11.56 -11.33
N ASN A 74 12.00 10.63 -11.54
CA ASN A 74 11.54 10.26 -12.88
C ASN A 74 10.94 11.46 -13.63
N GLY A 75 10.26 12.37 -12.93
CA GLY A 75 9.67 13.58 -13.51
C GLY A 75 10.63 14.75 -13.74
N VAL A 76 11.62 14.95 -12.86
CA VAL A 76 12.48 16.17 -12.87
C VAL A 76 13.94 15.92 -13.22
N LYS A 77 14.42 14.66 -13.15
CA LYS A 77 15.82 14.29 -13.37
C LYS A 77 15.91 12.91 -14.05
N ASN A 78 15.13 12.75 -15.11
CA ASN A 78 15.03 11.49 -15.83
C ASN A 78 16.36 11.09 -16.53
N SER A 79 16.68 9.80 -16.54
CA SER A 79 17.70 9.18 -17.39
C SER A 79 17.17 7.84 -17.94
N PRO A 80 17.78 7.25 -19.00
CA PRO A 80 17.40 5.93 -19.48
C PRO A 80 17.39 4.86 -18.37
N GLU A 81 18.42 4.84 -17.53
CA GLU A 81 18.59 3.86 -16.44
C GLU A 81 17.55 4.08 -15.33
N LEU A 82 17.29 5.34 -14.96
CA LEU A 82 16.25 5.65 -13.98
C LEU A 82 14.85 5.32 -14.50
N ARG A 83 14.59 5.60 -15.79
CA ARG A 83 13.31 5.27 -16.43
C ARG A 83 13.09 3.76 -16.42
N GLU A 84 14.08 2.97 -16.82
CA GLU A 84 14.01 1.51 -16.81
C GLU A 84 13.73 0.98 -15.40
N ALA A 85 14.45 1.50 -14.40
CA ALA A 85 14.24 1.10 -13.01
C ALA A 85 12.82 1.45 -12.51
N TYR A 86 12.34 2.67 -12.81
CA TYR A 86 10.98 3.12 -12.49
C TYR A 86 9.91 2.27 -13.18
N GLU A 87 10.01 2.08 -14.49
CA GLU A 87 9.05 1.30 -15.29
C GLU A 87 9.00 -0.17 -14.85
N SER A 88 10.14 -0.74 -14.44
CA SER A 88 10.18 -2.10 -13.90
C SER A 88 9.41 -2.29 -12.58
N CYS A 89 9.12 -1.20 -11.86
CA CYS A 89 8.37 -1.22 -10.61
C CYS A 89 6.86 -1.04 -10.82
N LEU A 90 6.42 -0.44 -11.95
CA LEU A 90 5.00 -0.16 -12.18
C LEU A 90 4.14 -1.43 -12.14
N PRO A 91 4.51 -2.54 -12.81
CA PRO A 91 3.71 -3.77 -12.72
C PRO A 91 3.66 -4.36 -11.31
N LEU A 92 4.73 -4.20 -10.51
CA LEU A 92 4.78 -4.70 -9.14
C LEU A 92 3.81 -3.92 -8.24
N LEU A 93 3.76 -2.60 -8.39
CA LEU A 93 2.85 -1.72 -7.66
C LEU A 93 1.41 -1.98 -8.09
N SER A 94 1.12 -2.09 -9.40
CA SER A 94 -0.22 -2.40 -9.89
C SER A 94 -0.74 -3.77 -9.43
N ASP A 95 0.14 -4.79 -9.38
CA ASP A 95 -0.19 -6.11 -8.82
C ASP A 95 -0.48 -6.02 -7.32
N TYR A 96 0.33 -5.27 -6.56
CA TYR A 96 0.12 -5.03 -5.14
C TYR A 96 -1.21 -4.29 -4.88
N ASP A 97 -1.49 -3.20 -5.61
CA ASP A 97 -2.71 -2.42 -5.48
C ASP A 97 -3.95 -3.27 -5.77
N THR A 98 -3.90 -4.09 -6.83
CA THR A 98 -4.97 -5.04 -7.16
C THR A 98 -5.15 -6.07 -6.05
N TRP A 99 -4.05 -6.63 -5.55
CA TRP A 99 -4.10 -7.61 -4.47
C TRP A 99 -4.71 -7.02 -3.19
N VAL A 100 -4.33 -5.80 -2.79
CA VAL A 100 -4.93 -5.11 -1.65
C VAL A 100 -6.41 -4.86 -1.90
N GLY A 101 -6.76 -4.25 -3.04
CA GLY A 101 -8.14 -3.89 -3.39
C GLY A 101 -9.08 -5.09 -3.53
N GLN A 102 -8.55 -6.28 -3.77
CA GLN A 102 -9.32 -7.53 -3.84
C GLN A 102 -9.06 -8.46 -2.63
N HIS A 103 -8.43 -7.96 -1.56
CA HIS A 103 -8.13 -8.76 -0.38
C HIS A 103 -9.37 -8.95 0.50
N LYS A 104 -10.04 -10.09 0.37
CA LYS A 104 -11.28 -10.41 1.11
C LYS A 104 -11.13 -10.28 2.63
N GLY A 105 -9.99 -10.68 3.19
CA GLY A 105 -9.74 -10.57 4.63
C GLY A 105 -9.73 -9.12 5.12
N LEU A 106 -9.16 -8.20 4.33
CA LEU A 106 -9.16 -6.79 4.68
C LEU A 106 -10.56 -6.20 4.54
N TYR A 107 -11.24 -6.50 3.44
CA TYR A 107 -12.61 -6.01 3.22
C TYR A 107 -13.56 -6.40 4.36
N GLU A 108 -13.51 -7.65 4.82
CA GLU A 108 -14.33 -8.09 5.96
C GLU A 108 -13.90 -7.45 7.28
N ALA A 109 -12.60 -7.23 7.51
CA ALA A 109 -12.12 -6.51 8.70
C ALA A 109 -12.62 -5.05 8.72
N TYR A 110 -12.54 -4.33 7.59
CA TYR A 110 -13.07 -2.97 7.48
C TYR A 110 -14.58 -2.91 7.65
N LYS A 111 -15.33 -3.91 7.15
CA LYS A 111 -16.77 -4.03 7.40
C LYS A 111 -17.08 -4.26 8.86
N ALA A 112 -16.30 -5.12 9.53
CA ALA A 112 -16.46 -5.39 10.95
C ALA A 112 -16.26 -4.12 11.79
N ILE A 113 -15.22 -3.33 11.48
CA ILE A 113 -14.97 -2.04 12.14
C ILE A 113 -16.13 -1.09 11.87
N LYS A 114 -16.58 -0.91 10.62
CA LYS A 114 -17.72 -0.04 10.30
C LYS A 114 -19.02 -0.44 11.01
N GLY A 115 -19.22 -1.74 11.25
CA GLY A 115 -20.39 -2.27 11.93
C GLY A 115 -20.29 -2.31 13.46
N SER A 116 -19.16 -1.90 14.05
CA SER A 116 -18.96 -1.91 15.50
C SER A 116 -19.49 -0.64 16.17
N GLU A 117 -19.68 -0.70 17.49
CA GLU A 117 -20.03 0.48 18.29
C GLU A 117 -18.88 1.52 18.31
N GLU A 118 -17.62 1.05 18.27
CA GLU A 118 -16.42 1.89 18.23
C GLU A 118 -16.45 2.88 17.05
N PHE A 119 -17.02 2.49 15.89
CA PHE A 119 -17.07 3.36 14.71
C PHE A 119 -17.73 4.71 14.99
N ALA A 120 -18.76 4.74 15.84
CA ALA A 120 -19.45 5.96 16.20
C ALA A 120 -18.60 6.88 17.10
N GLU A 121 -17.62 6.33 17.80
CA GLU A 121 -16.70 7.03 18.70
C GLU A 121 -15.43 7.52 17.99
N LEU A 122 -15.10 6.95 16.83
CA LEU A 122 -13.98 7.38 16.00
C LEU A 122 -14.14 8.84 15.54
N SER A 123 -13.00 9.51 15.33
CA SER A 123 -13.01 10.85 14.74
C SER A 123 -13.59 10.85 13.32
N GLN A 124 -14.05 12.02 12.86
CA GLN A 124 -14.58 12.16 11.50
C GLN A 124 -13.58 11.71 10.43
N ALA A 125 -12.28 11.98 10.63
CA ALA A 125 -11.23 11.56 9.70
C ALA A 125 -11.13 10.03 9.63
N GLN A 126 -11.10 9.36 10.79
CA GLN A 126 -11.03 7.90 10.87
C GLN A 126 -12.25 7.22 10.25
N GLN A 127 -13.46 7.72 10.53
CA GLN A 127 -14.70 7.23 9.91
C GLN A 127 -14.67 7.38 8.39
N LYS A 128 -14.12 8.49 7.89
CA LYS A 128 -13.97 8.75 6.46
C LYS A 128 -12.99 7.78 5.82
N THR A 129 -11.82 7.57 6.42
CA THR A 129 -10.82 6.60 5.96
C THR A 129 -11.43 5.20 5.81
N ILE A 130 -12.15 4.72 6.81
CA ILE A 130 -12.80 3.39 6.75
C ILE A 130 -13.86 3.34 5.64
N THR A 131 -14.68 4.39 5.52
CA THR A 131 -15.76 4.41 4.53
C THR A 131 -15.24 4.52 3.10
N ASP A 132 -14.17 5.28 2.88
CA ASP A 132 -13.51 5.38 1.58
C ASP A 132 -12.82 4.07 1.23
N ALA A 133 -12.08 3.47 2.16
CA ALA A 133 -11.46 2.16 1.94
C ALA A 133 -12.49 1.12 1.50
N LEU A 134 -13.65 1.04 2.17
CA LEU A 134 -14.74 0.15 1.77
C LEU A 134 -15.26 0.44 0.35
N LYS A 135 -15.40 1.71 -0.01
CA LYS A 135 -15.79 2.10 -1.37
C LYS A 135 -14.72 1.68 -2.37
N ASP A 136 -13.46 1.84 -2.04
CA ASP A 136 -12.32 1.52 -2.91
C ASP A 136 -12.18 0.00 -3.12
N PHE A 137 -12.47 -0.83 -2.11
CA PHE A 137 -12.62 -2.29 -2.29
C PHE A 137 -13.69 -2.63 -3.34
N GLU A 138 -14.87 -2.00 -3.27
CA GLU A 138 -15.95 -2.22 -4.24
C GLU A 138 -15.53 -1.77 -5.65
N LEU A 139 -14.89 -0.60 -5.76
CA LEU A 139 -14.38 -0.09 -7.02
C LEU A 139 -13.22 -0.92 -7.59
N SER A 140 -12.49 -1.62 -6.73
CA SER A 140 -11.45 -2.60 -7.10
C SER A 140 -12.02 -3.96 -7.50
N GLY A 141 -13.35 -4.11 -7.50
CA GLY A 141 -14.03 -5.30 -7.96
C GLY A 141 -14.09 -6.44 -6.95
N ILE A 142 -13.92 -6.17 -5.64
CA ILE A 142 -14.03 -7.22 -4.59
C ILE A 142 -15.35 -8.02 -4.67
N GLY A 143 -16.43 -7.37 -5.11
CA GLY A 143 -17.76 -7.96 -5.26
C GLY A 143 -17.97 -8.74 -6.57
N LEU A 144 -17.03 -8.70 -7.50
CA LEU A 144 -17.13 -9.41 -8.79
C LEU A 144 -16.94 -10.93 -8.62
N PRO A 145 -17.50 -11.76 -9.52
CA PRO A 145 -17.14 -13.17 -9.59
C PRO A 145 -15.63 -13.37 -9.82
N ALA A 146 -15.06 -14.48 -9.34
CA ALA A 146 -13.60 -14.72 -9.38
C ALA A 146 -12.96 -14.58 -10.78
N ALA A 147 -13.67 -14.98 -11.84
CA ALA A 147 -13.19 -14.82 -13.22
C ALA A 147 -13.11 -13.34 -13.64
N GLU A 148 -14.04 -12.52 -13.17
CA GLU A 148 -14.08 -11.07 -13.45
C GLU A 148 -13.09 -10.30 -12.58
N GLN A 149 -12.84 -10.73 -11.34
CA GLN A 149 -11.76 -10.20 -10.49
C GLN A 149 -10.39 -10.39 -11.16
N LYS A 150 -10.13 -11.60 -11.67
CA LYS A 150 -8.91 -11.88 -12.42
C LYS A 150 -8.79 -10.98 -13.65
N ARG A 151 -9.89 -10.82 -14.40
CA ARG A 151 -9.90 -9.95 -15.58
C ARG A 151 -9.64 -8.48 -15.22
N TYR A 152 -10.17 -8.00 -14.10
CA TYR A 152 -9.92 -6.65 -13.60
C TYR A 152 -8.42 -6.41 -13.38
N GLY A 153 -7.71 -7.35 -12.74
CA GLY A 153 -6.27 -7.23 -12.50
C GLY A 153 -5.37 -7.30 -13.75
N GLU A 154 -5.92 -7.66 -14.91
CA GLU A 154 -5.20 -7.70 -16.19
C GLU A 154 -5.32 -6.39 -17.00
N ILE A 155 -6.16 -5.43 -16.57
CA ILE A 155 -6.51 -4.19 -17.28
C ILE A 155 -5.85 -3.00 -16.58
#